data_AF-A0A2V4WT49-F1
#
_entry.id   AF-A0A2V4WT49-F1
#
_cell.length_a   1.000
_cell.length_b   1.000
_cell.length_c   1.000
_cell.angle_alpha   90.00
_cell.angle_beta   90.00
_cell.angle_gamma   90.00
#
_symmetry.space_group_name_H-M   'P 1'
#
loop_
_entity.id
_entity.type
_entity.pdbx_description
1 polymer ?
#
loop_
_entity_poly.entity_id
_entity_poly.type
_entity_poly.pdbx_seq_one_letter_code
_entity_poly.pdbx_strand_id
1 'polypeptide(L)'
;MRKTIFLILILQSSLTFAQIQQYFFVDDVEVVEYLYVKICIGENGETISVTEIPERTTYKNKDIIQQIIEYRKGIDFLPGSKFSNQCFDYPFTIVNSKYESMTEMDSNCVAEFGKGKYRYINPEYRDVKIKRRKRKQIEKTKDSKSVYKIEWISPCNYVLTYLKVSKPEYEYLIGQKIDVKIIDVLENGNYVYYSNLSDRTYGFGEMEKL
;
A
#
# COMPACT_ATOMS: atom_id res chain seq x y z
N MET A 1 -22.16 -42.30 -5.34
CA MET A 1 -21.35 -41.15 -5.80
C MET A 1 -22.08 -39.87 -5.44
N ARG A 2 -21.62 -39.16 -4.42
CA ARG A 2 -22.30 -37.99 -3.85
C ARG A 2 -21.68 -36.74 -4.51
N LYS A 3 -22.44 -36.05 -5.36
CA LYS A 3 -22.02 -34.81 -6.02
C LYS A 3 -22.18 -33.66 -5.01
N THR A 4 -21.07 -33.14 -4.51
CA THR A 4 -21.06 -31.94 -3.68
C THR A 4 -21.09 -30.73 -4.61
N ILE A 5 -22.22 -30.04 -4.67
CA ILE A 5 -22.37 -28.77 -5.40
C ILE A 5 -21.78 -27.68 -4.49
N PHE A 6 -20.69 -27.06 -4.92
CA PHE A 6 -20.19 -25.82 -4.31
C PHE A 6 -21.08 -24.68 -4.78
N LEU A 7 -21.89 -24.15 -3.87
CA LEU A 7 -22.73 -22.98 -4.09
C LEU A 7 -21.90 -21.73 -3.79
N ILE A 8 -21.45 -21.03 -4.83
CA ILE A 8 -20.86 -19.69 -4.67
C ILE A 8 -22.02 -18.71 -4.51
N LEU A 9 -22.26 -18.27 -3.28
CA LEU A 9 -23.24 -17.23 -2.95
C LEU A 9 -22.66 -15.87 -3.37
N ILE A 10 -23.04 -15.40 -4.56
CA ILE A 10 -22.78 -14.02 -4.97
C ILE A 10 -23.87 -13.15 -4.35
N LEU A 11 -23.60 -12.61 -3.17
CA LEU A 11 -24.39 -11.53 -2.59
C LEU A 11 -24.17 -10.28 -3.45
N GLN A 12 -25.12 -9.99 -4.35
CA GLN A 12 -25.20 -8.71 -5.02
C GLN A 12 -25.64 -7.65 -4.00
N SER A 13 -24.67 -7.01 -3.35
CA SER A 13 -24.91 -5.80 -2.57
C SER A 13 -24.96 -4.59 -3.50
N SER A 14 -26.13 -3.96 -3.52
CA SER A 14 -26.47 -2.66 -4.10
C SER A 14 -25.43 -1.56 -3.85
N LEU A 15 -25.05 -0.86 -4.92
CA LEU A 15 -24.57 0.53 -4.99
C LEU A 15 -23.79 1.06 -3.76
N THR A 16 -22.70 0.38 -3.41
CA THR A 16 -21.60 1.04 -2.71
C THR A 16 -20.77 1.75 -3.77
N PHE A 17 -20.40 3.02 -3.57
CA PHE A 17 -19.27 3.59 -4.28
C PHE A 17 -18.07 2.70 -3.99
N ALA A 18 -17.74 1.79 -4.90
CA ALA A 18 -16.69 0.82 -4.68
C ALA A 18 -15.37 1.58 -4.64
N GLN A 19 -14.81 1.74 -3.44
CA GLN A 19 -13.41 2.13 -3.34
C GLN A 19 -12.61 1.04 -4.04
N ILE A 20 -11.76 1.43 -4.99
CA ILE A 20 -10.91 0.49 -5.71
C ILE A 20 -10.06 -0.25 -4.67
N GLN A 21 -10.17 -1.57 -4.66
CA GLN A 21 -9.32 -2.42 -3.83
C GLN A 21 -7.87 -2.25 -4.30
N GLN A 22 -7.04 -1.70 -3.42
CA GLN A 22 -5.63 -1.46 -3.73
C GLN A 22 -4.74 -2.65 -3.34
N TYR A 23 -5.16 -3.44 -2.35
CA TYR A 23 -4.38 -4.55 -1.79
C TYR A 23 -5.00 -5.90 -2.15
N PHE A 24 -4.19 -6.81 -2.67
CA PHE A 24 -4.58 -8.19 -2.94
C PHE A 24 -3.70 -9.14 -2.15
N PHE A 25 -4.32 -10.03 -1.37
CA PHE A 25 -3.61 -11.00 -0.53
C PHE A 25 -3.50 -12.33 -1.25
N VAL A 26 -2.27 -12.84 -1.37
CA VAL A 26 -1.94 -14.07 -2.12
C VAL A 26 -0.86 -14.86 -1.39
N ASP A 27 -0.74 -16.16 -1.68
CA ASP A 27 0.22 -17.04 -1.01
C ASP A 27 1.60 -17.08 -1.68
N ASP A 28 1.71 -16.63 -2.92
CA ASP A 28 2.87 -16.83 -3.80
C ASP A 28 3.82 -15.61 -3.89
N VAL A 29 3.62 -14.60 -3.04
CA VAL A 29 4.60 -13.52 -2.83
C VAL A 29 5.32 -13.72 -1.51
N GLU A 30 6.62 -13.43 -1.42
CA GLU A 30 7.36 -13.58 -0.17
C GLU A 30 6.90 -12.57 0.89
N VAL A 31 6.79 -11.29 0.48
CA VAL A 31 6.42 -10.17 1.36
C VAL A 31 5.38 -9.27 0.71
N VAL A 32 5.83 -8.38 -0.19
CA VAL A 32 5.01 -7.44 -0.93
C VAL A 32 5.59 -7.26 -2.33
N GLU A 33 4.75 -7.35 -3.33
CA GLU A 33 5.06 -7.07 -4.74
C GLU A 33 4.07 -6.07 -5.33
N TYR A 34 4.32 -5.63 -6.56
CA TYR A 34 3.55 -4.57 -7.20
C TYR A 34 3.12 -4.98 -8.60
N LEU A 35 1.84 -4.74 -8.90
CA LEU A 35 1.28 -4.78 -10.25
C LEU A 35 0.96 -3.35 -10.68
N TYR A 36 1.59 -2.90 -11.76
CA TYR A 36 1.30 -1.60 -12.36
C TYR A 36 0.42 -1.81 -13.57
N VAL A 37 -0.67 -1.05 -13.63
CA VAL A 37 -1.55 -1.02 -14.78
C VAL A 37 -1.72 0.39 -15.30
N LYS A 38 -1.94 0.53 -16.60
CA LYS A 38 -2.47 1.74 -17.22
C LYS A 38 -3.97 1.59 -17.37
N ILE A 39 -4.70 2.55 -16.83
CA ILE A 39 -6.16 2.63 -16.86
C ILE A 39 -6.54 3.80 -17.75
N CYS A 40 -7.40 3.59 -18.73
CA CYS A 40 -7.95 4.64 -19.57
C CYS A 40 -9.46 4.75 -19.39
N ILE A 41 -9.94 5.96 -19.14
CA ILE A 41 -11.32 6.28 -18.81
C ILE A 41 -11.93 7.13 -19.91
N GLY A 42 -13.15 6.77 -20.33
CA GLY A 42 -13.91 7.47 -21.35
C GLY A 42 -14.57 8.75 -20.85
N GLU A 43 -15.29 9.40 -21.75
CA GLU A 43 -15.92 10.69 -21.48
C GLU A 43 -16.98 10.56 -20.38
N ASN A 44 -17.76 9.49 -20.41
CA ASN A 44 -18.85 9.24 -19.46
C ASN A 44 -18.38 8.51 -18.19
N GLY A 45 -17.07 8.38 -17.99
CA GLY A 45 -16.48 7.74 -16.81
C GLY A 45 -16.31 6.22 -16.93
N GLU A 46 -16.74 5.62 -18.04
CA GLU A 46 -16.57 4.20 -18.30
C GLU A 46 -15.08 3.81 -18.41
N THR A 47 -14.71 2.65 -17.87
CA THR A 47 -13.36 2.13 -18.07
C THR A 47 -13.21 1.57 -19.49
N ILE A 48 -12.41 2.24 -20.31
CA ILE A 48 -12.12 1.82 -21.69
C ILE A 48 -11.12 0.66 -21.72
N SER A 49 -10.05 0.76 -20.93
CA SER A 49 -9.02 -0.27 -20.89
C SER A 49 -8.25 -0.30 -19.58
N VAL A 50 -7.75 -1.49 -19.26
CA VAL A 50 -6.81 -1.76 -18.18
C VAL A 50 -5.73 -2.67 -18.75
N THR A 51 -4.48 -2.22 -18.74
CA THR A 51 -3.35 -2.94 -19.33
C THR A 51 -2.17 -2.99 -18.36
N GLU A 52 -1.50 -4.13 -18.24
CA GLU A 52 -0.28 -4.25 -17.44
C GLU A 52 0.82 -3.31 -17.99
N ILE A 53 1.66 -2.79 -17.09
CA ILE A 53 2.92 -2.09 -17.40
C ILE A 53 4.06 -3.03 -16.97
N PRO A 54 4.54 -3.93 -17.86
CA PRO A 54 5.43 -5.03 -17.47
C PRO A 54 6.78 -4.56 -16.92
N GLU A 55 7.29 -3.43 -17.41
CA GLU A 55 8.59 -2.87 -17.02
C GLU A 55 8.61 -2.33 -15.58
N ARG A 56 7.44 -2.06 -15.00
CA ARG A 56 7.30 -1.61 -13.59
C ARG A 56 6.77 -2.70 -12.67
N THR A 57 6.10 -3.71 -13.23
CA THR A 57 5.46 -4.80 -12.49
C THR A 57 6.48 -5.80 -11.94
N THR A 58 6.53 -5.92 -10.62
CA THR A 58 7.40 -6.91 -9.95
C THR A 58 6.71 -8.26 -9.84
N TYR A 59 5.40 -8.28 -9.58
CA TYR A 59 4.61 -9.50 -9.44
C TYR A 59 4.52 -10.30 -10.74
N LYS A 60 4.64 -11.64 -10.68
CA LYS A 60 4.81 -12.48 -11.89
C LYS A 60 3.68 -13.46 -12.19
N ASN A 61 2.77 -13.72 -11.26
CA ASN A 61 1.68 -14.68 -11.50
C ASN A 61 0.64 -14.11 -12.47
N LYS A 62 0.65 -14.62 -13.72
CA LYS A 62 -0.20 -14.10 -14.80
C LYS A 62 -1.69 -14.37 -14.60
N ASP A 63 -2.06 -15.46 -13.95
CA ASP A 63 -3.48 -15.76 -13.70
C ASP A 63 -4.08 -14.77 -12.71
N ILE A 64 -3.34 -14.45 -11.63
CA ILE A 64 -3.78 -13.48 -10.64
C ILE A 64 -3.73 -12.05 -11.22
N ILE A 65 -2.70 -11.71 -12.01
CA ILE A 65 -2.65 -10.42 -12.71
C ILE A 65 -3.90 -10.24 -13.59
N GLN A 66 -4.28 -11.27 -14.35
CA GLN A 66 -5.47 -11.19 -15.20
C GLN A 66 -6.75 -11.01 -14.37
N GLN A 67 -6.88 -11.71 -13.24
CA GLN A 67 -8.02 -11.54 -12.32
C GLN A 67 -8.11 -10.10 -11.80
N ILE A 68 -6.99 -9.48 -11.41
CA ILE A 68 -6.97 -8.09 -10.94
C ILE A 68 -7.32 -7.11 -12.06
N ILE A 69 -6.84 -7.37 -13.28
CA ILE A 69 -7.19 -6.57 -14.47
C ILE A 69 -8.69 -6.66 -14.76
N GLU A 70 -9.28 -7.85 -14.75
CA GLU A 70 -10.72 -8.03 -14.98
C GLU A 70 -11.56 -7.41 -13.85
N TYR A 71 -11.15 -7.58 -12.58
CA TYR A 71 -11.74 -6.87 -11.45
C TYR A 71 -11.76 -5.37 -11.71
N ARG A 72 -10.61 -4.79 -12.12
CA ARG A 72 -10.53 -3.36 -12.34
C ARG A 72 -11.36 -2.91 -13.54
N LYS A 73 -11.42 -3.66 -14.64
CA LYS A 73 -12.27 -3.32 -15.80
C LYS A 73 -13.74 -3.17 -15.42
N GLY A 74 -14.21 -3.89 -14.40
CA GLY A 74 -15.60 -3.82 -13.92
C GLY A 74 -15.95 -2.58 -13.10
N ILE A 75 -15.06 -1.60 -12.95
CA ILE A 75 -15.28 -0.41 -12.10
C ILE A 75 -15.28 0.86 -12.96
N ASP A 76 -16.40 1.55 -13.04
CA ASP A 76 -16.50 2.85 -13.72
C ASP A 76 -16.31 4.02 -12.76
N PHE A 77 -15.90 5.16 -13.30
CA PHE A 77 -15.90 6.44 -12.62
C PHE A 77 -17.20 7.19 -12.85
N LEU A 78 -17.42 8.23 -12.05
CA LEU A 78 -18.54 9.14 -12.27
C LEU A 78 -18.33 9.93 -13.59
N PRO A 79 -19.40 10.13 -14.39
CA PRO A 79 -19.36 11.01 -15.55
C PRO A 79 -18.87 12.41 -15.17
N GLY A 80 -17.98 12.99 -15.99
CA GLY A 80 -17.39 14.30 -15.75
C GLY A 80 -16.40 14.35 -14.59
N SER A 81 -15.93 13.20 -14.08
CA SER A 81 -14.86 13.18 -13.07
C SER A 81 -13.57 13.78 -13.63
N LYS A 82 -12.63 14.13 -12.73
CA LYS A 82 -11.30 14.62 -13.13
C LYS A 82 -10.49 13.62 -13.98
N PHE A 83 -10.93 12.37 -14.06
CA PHE A 83 -10.30 11.29 -14.81
C PHE A 83 -10.98 11.02 -16.16
N SER A 84 -12.14 11.65 -16.45
CA SER A 84 -12.82 11.49 -17.74
C SER A 84 -11.91 11.90 -18.90
N ASN A 85 -11.91 11.09 -19.97
CA ASN A 85 -11.01 11.24 -21.12
C ASN A 85 -9.51 11.29 -20.76
N GLN A 86 -9.10 10.55 -19.73
CA GLN A 86 -7.69 10.46 -19.33
C GLN A 86 -7.24 9.01 -19.16
N CYS A 87 -5.94 8.80 -19.37
CA CYS A 87 -5.26 7.60 -18.95
C CYS A 87 -4.30 7.92 -17.80
N PHE A 88 -4.20 7.02 -16.83
CA PHE A 88 -3.29 7.14 -15.71
C PHE A 88 -2.77 5.77 -15.28
N ASP A 89 -1.57 5.77 -14.70
CA ASP A 89 -0.98 4.57 -14.14
C ASP A 89 -1.48 4.37 -12.71
N TYR A 90 -1.75 3.13 -12.33
CA TYR A 90 -2.25 2.78 -11.01
C TYR A 90 -1.49 1.56 -10.46
N PRO A 91 -0.87 1.66 -9.27
CA PRO A 91 -0.22 0.53 -8.62
C PRO A 91 -1.21 -0.25 -7.73
N PHE A 92 -1.32 -1.55 -7.96
CA PHE A 92 -1.85 -2.50 -7.00
C PHE A 92 -0.72 -3.08 -6.16
N THR A 93 -0.98 -3.27 -4.87
CA THR A 93 -0.03 -3.87 -3.93
C THR A 93 -0.45 -5.30 -3.66
N ILE A 94 0.43 -6.25 -3.96
CA ILE A 94 0.20 -7.68 -3.76
C ILE A 94 0.93 -8.08 -2.49
N VAL A 95 0.23 -8.61 -1.50
CA VAL A 95 0.74 -8.83 -0.14
C VAL A 95 0.65 -10.31 0.19
N ASN A 96 1.63 -10.86 0.90
CA ASN A 96 1.53 -12.24 1.38
C ASN A 96 0.32 -12.36 2.32
N SER A 97 -0.56 -13.33 2.07
CA SER A 97 -1.80 -13.58 2.82
C SER A 97 -1.58 -13.77 4.32
N LYS A 98 -0.42 -14.29 4.73
CA LYS A 98 -0.07 -14.47 6.14
C LYS A 98 -0.12 -13.16 6.93
N TYR A 99 0.04 -12.01 6.26
CA TYR A 99 0.03 -10.69 6.91
C TYR A 99 -1.36 -10.10 7.13
N GLU A 100 -2.41 -10.66 6.51
CA GLU A 100 -3.78 -10.18 6.70
C GLU A 100 -4.19 -10.26 8.18
N SER A 101 -3.94 -11.41 8.83
CA SER A 101 -4.24 -11.64 10.24
C SER A 101 -3.23 -11.03 11.21
N MET A 102 -1.99 -10.74 10.76
CA MET A 102 -0.96 -10.15 11.62
C MET A 102 -1.22 -8.67 11.94
N THR A 103 -2.12 -8.01 11.21
CA THR A 103 -2.56 -6.64 11.53
C THR A 103 -3.20 -6.55 12.93
N GLU A 104 -3.79 -7.64 13.43
CA GLU A 104 -4.45 -7.69 14.74
C GLU A 104 -3.62 -8.37 15.84
N MET A 105 -2.62 -9.19 15.47
CA MET A 105 -1.82 -9.96 16.44
C MET A 105 -0.64 -9.17 17.03
N ASP A 106 -0.30 -9.39 18.29
CA ASP A 106 0.94 -8.83 18.85
C ASP A 106 2.17 -9.41 18.14
N SER A 107 3.05 -8.52 17.66
CA SER A 107 4.29 -8.89 16.99
C SER A 107 5.43 -8.97 18.01
N ASN A 108 6.23 -10.02 17.92
CA ASN A 108 7.45 -10.21 18.73
C ASN A 108 8.65 -9.53 18.04
N CYS A 109 8.59 -8.23 17.81
CA CYS A 109 9.74 -7.51 17.26
C CYS A 109 10.69 -7.01 18.37
N VAL A 110 11.99 -6.99 18.07
CA VAL A 110 13.03 -6.50 18.96
C VAL A 110 13.23 -5.01 18.72
N ALA A 111 13.43 -4.22 19.79
CA ALA A 111 13.44 -2.74 19.82
C ALA A 111 14.54 -2.03 18.99
N GLU A 112 15.17 -2.72 18.03
CA GLU A 112 16.31 -2.21 17.25
C GLU A 112 15.93 -1.25 16.11
N PHE A 113 14.64 -1.02 15.86
CA PHE A 113 14.18 -0.14 14.77
C PHE A 113 13.94 1.31 15.19
N GLY A 114 14.19 1.65 16.47
CA GLY A 114 13.97 2.99 17.04
C GLY A 114 14.86 4.10 16.49
N LYS A 115 16.02 3.74 15.93
CA LYS A 115 17.02 4.66 15.38
C LYS A 115 17.72 4.02 14.20
N GLY A 116 18.21 4.81 13.27
CA GLY A 116 18.99 4.32 12.14
C GLY A 116 18.70 5.05 10.85
N LYS A 117 19.22 4.50 9.76
CA LYS A 117 18.87 4.89 8.40
C LYS A 117 18.03 3.77 7.80
N TYR A 118 17.04 4.15 7.02
CA TYR A 118 16.11 3.20 6.41
C TYR A 118 15.80 3.61 4.98
N ARG A 119 15.26 2.65 4.23
CA ARG A 119 14.77 2.82 2.87
C ARG A 119 13.57 1.90 2.64
N TYR A 120 12.61 2.35 1.84
CA TYR A 120 11.51 1.50 1.39
C TYR A 120 12.01 0.57 0.28
N ILE A 121 11.59 -0.70 0.32
CA ILE A 121 11.84 -1.64 -0.78
C ILE A 121 10.97 -1.30 -2.01
N ASN A 122 9.79 -0.73 -1.75
CA ASN A 122 8.84 -0.24 -2.76
C ASN A 122 9.58 0.60 -3.83
N PRO A 123 9.51 0.22 -5.12
CA PRO A 123 10.15 0.95 -6.21
C PRO A 123 9.81 2.45 -6.28
N GLU A 124 8.56 2.85 -6.02
CA GLU A 124 8.14 4.27 -6.05
C GLU A 124 8.81 5.12 -4.98
N TYR A 125 9.20 4.50 -3.87
CA TYR A 125 9.75 5.19 -2.70
C TYR A 125 11.21 4.83 -2.44
N ARG A 126 11.86 4.14 -3.38
CA ARG A 126 13.23 3.62 -3.23
C ARG A 126 14.28 4.73 -3.10
N ASP A 127 14.01 5.91 -3.64
CA ASP A 127 14.87 7.09 -3.54
C ASP A 127 14.70 7.85 -2.20
N VAL A 128 13.66 7.53 -1.42
CA VAL A 128 13.40 8.13 -0.12
C VAL A 128 14.43 7.64 0.88
N LYS A 129 15.23 8.58 1.37
CA LYS A 129 16.19 8.34 2.46
C LYS A 129 15.53 8.68 3.78
N ILE A 130 15.38 7.68 4.65
CA ILE A 130 14.78 7.84 5.96
C ILE A 130 15.89 7.90 7.00
N LYS A 131 15.87 8.94 7.83
CA LYS A 131 16.73 9.05 9.02
C LYS A 131 15.85 9.11 10.26
N ARG A 132 15.94 8.08 11.10
CA ARG A 132 15.16 7.95 12.33
C ARG A 132 16.05 8.18 13.56
N ARG A 133 15.56 9.02 14.47
CA ARG A 133 16.13 9.29 15.80
C ARG A 133 15.04 9.05 16.84
N LYS A 134 15.42 9.06 18.13
CA LYS A 134 14.56 8.74 19.29
C LYS A 134 13.15 9.37 19.24
N ARG A 135 13.02 10.62 18.78
CA ARG A 135 11.74 11.37 18.73
C ARG A 135 11.45 12.02 17.38
N LYS A 136 12.28 11.75 16.36
CA LYS A 136 12.16 12.40 15.05
C LYS A 136 12.50 11.47 13.90
N GLN A 137 11.66 11.43 12.88
CA GLN A 137 11.95 10.82 11.58
C GLN A 137 12.01 11.91 10.51
N ILE A 138 12.95 11.78 9.57
CA ILE A 138 13.09 12.67 8.43
C ILE A 138 13.14 11.79 7.19
N GLU A 139 12.23 12.03 6.26
CA GLU A 139 12.19 11.40 4.95
C GLU A 139 12.55 12.44 3.91
N LYS A 140 13.47 12.09 3.01
CA LYS A 140 13.99 13.05 2.03
C LYS A 140 14.29 12.34 0.71
N THR A 141 13.79 12.93 -0.37
CA THR A 141 14.22 12.65 -1.75
C THR A 141 15.09 13.81 -2.27
N LYS A 142 15.36 13.84 -3.58
CA LYS A 142 15.99 15.01 -4.21
C LYS A 142 15.11 16.27 -4.08
N ASP A 143 13.80 16.10 -4.27
CA ASP A 143 12.85 17.20 -4.48
C ASP A 143 11.85 17.38 -3.32
N SER A 144 11.79 16.44 -2.38
CA SER A 144 10.87 16.50 -1.25
C SER A 144 11.54 16.21 0.09
N LYS A 145 10.94 16.75 1.14
CA LYS A 145 11.33 16.50 2.51
C LYS A 145 10.11 16.52 3.42
N SER A 146 9.94 15.43 4.16
CA SER A 146 8.93 15.30 5.21
C SER A 146 9.61 15.06 6.56
N VAL A 147 9.07 15.66 7.61
CA VAL A 147 9.59 15.57 8.97
C VAL A 147 8.47 15.15 9.88
N TYR A 148 8.74 14.15 10.71
CA TYR A 148 7.78 13.54 11.59
C TYR A 148 8.28 13.56 13.04
N LYS A 149 7.35 13.75 13.98
CA LYS A 149 7.52 13.30 15.36
C LYS A 149 7.28 11.80 15.37
N ILE A 150 8.15 11.03 16.03
CA ILE A 150 7.94 9.59 16.24
C ILE A 150 7.75 9.32 17.72
N GLU A 151 6.72 8.57 18.06
CA GLU A 151 6.38 8.15 19.41
C GLU A 151 6.19 6.64 19.44
N TRP A 152 7.10 5.92 20.09
CA TRP A 152 7.02 4.46 20.25
C TRP A 152 6.07 4.14 21.40
N ILE A 153 4.99 3.42 21.08
CA ILE A 153 4.00 2.94 22.05
C ILE A 153 4.47 1.61 22.65
N SER A 154 5.00 0.74 21.80
CA SER A 154 5.64 -0.53 22.16
C SER A 154 6.86 -0.76 21.27
N PRO A 155 7.63 -1.85 21.43
CA PRO A 155 8.73 -2.16 20.53
C PRO A 155 8.34 -2.23 19.04
N CYS A 156 7.07 -2.58 18.74
CA CYS A 156 6.58 -2.81 17.37
C CYS A 156 5.57 -1.79 16.89
N ASN A 157 5.06 -0.95 17.79
CA ASN A 157 4.06 0.04 17.46
C ASN A 157 4.62 1.45 17.68
N TYR A 158 4.51 2.30 16.67
CA TYR A 158 4.87 3.70 16.78
C TYR A 158 3.94 4.58 15.96
N VAL A 159 3.81 5.82 16.40
CA VAL A 159 3.02 6.84 15.71
C VAL A 159 3.96 7.85 15.07
N LEU A 160 3.74 8.13 13.79
CA LEU A 160 4.35 9.26 13.09
C LEU A 160 3.35 10.41 13.02
N THR A 161 3.71 11.58 13.55
CA THR A 161 2.92 12.80 13.37
C THR A 161 3.65 13.72 12.39
N TYR A 162 3.00 14.14 11.32
CA TYR A 162 3.56 15.11 10.37
C TYR A 162 3.84 16.45 11.06
N LEU A 163 5.09 16.90 11.04
CA LEU A 163 5.51 18.20 11.57
C LEU A 163 5.79 19.21 10.46
N LYS A 164 6.33 18.73 9.34
CA LYS A 164 6.68 19.58 8.19
C LYS A 164 6.67 18.75 6.91
N VAL A 165 6.16 19.35 5.84
CA VAL A 165 6.32 18.91 4.46
C VAL A 165 6.98 20.03 3.66
N SER A 166 7.65 19.70 2.56
CA SER A 166 8.27 20.71 1.67
C SER A 166 7.40 21.10 0.49
N LYS A 167 6.39 20.28 0.18
CA LYS A 167 5.50 20.46 -0.96
C LYS A 167 4.17 21.07 -0.50
N PRO A 168 3.76 22.24 -1.04
CA PRO A 168 2.54 22.94 -0.60
C PRO A 168 1.28 22.08 -0.67
N GLU A 169 1.16 21.23 -1.69
CA GLU A 169 0.01 20.33 -1.88
C GLU A 169 -0.15 19.31 -0.74
N TYR A 170 0.85 19.13 0.11
CA TYR A 170 0.81 18.22 1.26
C TYR A 170 0.68 18.91 2.61
N GLU A 171 0.53 20.24 2.66
CA GLU A 171 0.43 20.98 3.92
C GLU A 171 -0.75 20.53 4.79
N TYR A 172 -1.84 20.05 4.16
CA TYR A 172 -3.00 19.49 4.84
C TYR A 172 -2.66 18.25 5.71
N LEU A 173 -1.51 17.60 5.48
CA LEU A 173 -1.06 16.47 6.28
C LEU A 173 -0.46 16.89 7.62
N ILE A 174 -0.08 18.16 7.82
CA ILE A 174 0.54 18.62 9.07
C ILE A 174 -0.41 18.35 10.24
N GLY A 175 0.13 17.71 11.30
CA GLY A 175 -0.63 17.27 12.47
C GLY A 175 -1.35 15.92 12.30
N GLN A 176 -1.51 15.40 11.08
CA GLN A 176 -2.07 14.06 10.87
C GLN A 176 -1.13 12.99 11.41
N LYS A 177 -1.72 11.86 11.82
CA LYS A 177 -1.03 10.74 12.45
C LYS A 177 -1.07 9.51 11.56
N ILE A 178 0.07 8.83 11.47
CA ILE A 178 0.20 7.50 10.88
C ILE A 178 0.55 6.54 12.02
N ASP A 179 -0.35 5.62 12.31
CA ASP A 179 -0.10 4.50 13.19
C ASP A 179 0.66 3.44 12.40
N VAL A 180 1.80 3.00 12.91
CA VAL A 180 2.65 2.01 12.24
C VAL A 180 2.92 0.85 13.17
N LYS A 181 2.69 -0.35 12.63
CA LYS A 181 2.93 -1.63 13.28
C LYS A 181 3.95 -2.42 12.48
N ILE A 182 5.02 -2.84 13.14
CA ILE A 182 5.97 -3.82 12.60
C ILE A 182 5.34 -5.19 12.80
N ILE A 183 4.97 -5.84 11.70
CA ILE A 183 4.22 -7.11 11.72
C ILE A 183 5.12 -8.34 11.53
N ASP A 184 6.32 -8.16 10.99
CA ASP A 184 7.29 -9.24 10.78
C ASP A 184 8.72 -8.69 10.70
N VAL A 185 9.70 -9.51 11.05
CA VAL A 185 11.13 -9.22 10.92
C VAL A 185 11.79 -10.36 10.16
N LEU A 186 12.28 -10.04 8.97
CA LEU A 186 12.83 -11.00 8.03
C LEU A 186 14.26 -11.38 8.43
N GLU A 187 14.74 -12.55 7.97
CA GLU A 187 16.08 -13.05 8.28
C GLU A 187 17.21 -12.11 7.82
N ASN A 188 16.97 -11.35 6.75
CA ASN A 188 17.89 -10.34 6.22
C ASN A 188 17.95 -9.05 7.07
N GLY A 189 17.17 -8.96 8.15
CA GLY A 189 17.10 -7.81 9.05
C GLY A 189 16.14 -6.70 8.60
N ASN A 190 15.47 -6.85 7.46
CA ASN A 190 14.38 -5.98 7.06
C ASN A 190 13.15 -6.27 7.92
N TYR A 191 12.20 -5.34 7.92
CA TYR A 191 10.94 -5.56 8.59
C TYR A 191 9.76 -5.20 7.71
N VAL A 192 8.68 -5.94 7.91
CA VAL A 192 7.39 -5.72 7.25
C VAL A 192 6.55 -4.86 8.17
N TYR A 193 5.90 -3.86 7.60
CA TYR A 193 5.03 -2.97 8.35
C TYR A 193 3.64 -2.91 7.77
N TYR A 194 2.68 -2.72 8.68
CA TYR A 194 1.35 -2.21 8.41
C TYR A 194 1.29 -0.77 8.90
N SER A 195 0.64 0.11 8.14
CA SER A 195 0.46 1.51 8.51
C SER A 195 -0.98 1.94 8.25
N ASN A 196 -1.45 2.91 9.03
CA ASN A 196 -2.77 3.50 8.87
C ASN A 196 -2.71 5.03 9.13
N LEU A 197 -3.04 5.82 8.12
CA LEU A 197 -3.18 7.27 8.21
C LEU A 197 -4.59 7.62 8.71
N SER A 198 -4.74 7.74 10.03
CA SER A 198 -5.94 8.27 10.69
C SER A 198 -7.27 7.62 10.21
N ASP A 199 -7.25 6.29 10.05
CA ASP A 199 -8.37 5.43 9.59
C ASP A 199 -8.86 5.69 8.17
N ARG A 200 -8.09 6.44 7.35
CA ARG A 200 -8.46 6.78 5.97
C ARG A 200 -7.75 5.92 4.95
N THR A 201 -6.49 5.60 5.22
CA THR A 201 -5.63 4.94 4.25
C THR A 201 -4.67 4.06 5.00
N TYR A 202 -4.82 2.76 4.81
CA TYR A 202 -3.86 1.79 5.31
C TYR A 202 -2.89 1.37 4.21
N GLY A 203 -1.80 0.73 4.61
CA GLY A 203 -0.89 0.12 3.66
C GLY A 203 0.15 -0.80 4.27
N PHE A 204 0.66 -1.68 3.42
CA PHE A 204 1.68 -2.67 3.73
C PHE A 204 2.96 -2.35 2.97
N GLY A 205 4.09 -2.68 3.57
CA GLY A 205 5.36 -2.57 2.88
C GLY A 205 6.51 -3.21 3.64
N GLU A 206 7.65 -3.25 2.98
CA GLU A 206 8.90 -3.71 3.55
C GLU A 206 9.88 -2.54 3.66
N MET A 207 10.60 -2.51 4.79
CA MET A 207 11.58 -1.49 5.09
C MET A 207 12.93 -2.11 5.41
N GLU A 208 13.94 -1.62 4.71
CA GLU A 208 15.33 -2.00 4.86
C GLU A 208 16.02 -1.08 5.87
N LYS A 209 16.84 -1.66 6.74
CA LYS A 209 17.73 -0.92 7.65
C LYS A 209 19.14 -0.84 7.04
N LEU A 210 19.67 0.38 6.92
CA LEU A 210 20.97 0.71 6.29
C LEU A 210 22.09 0.96 7.30
#